data_AF-A0A942ZFM0-F1
#
_entry.id   AF-A0A942ZFM0-F1
#
_cell.length_a   1.000
_cell.length_b   1.000
_cell.length_c   1.000
_cell.angle_alpha   90.00
_cell.angle_beta   90.00
_cell.angle_gamma   90.00
#
_symmetry.space_group_name_H-M   'P 1'
#
loop_
_entity.id
_entity.type
_entity.pdbx_description
1 polymer ?
#
loop_
_entity_poly.entity_id
_entity_poly.type
_entity_poly.pdbx_seq_one_letter_code
_entity_poly.pdbx_strand_id
1 'polypeptide(L)'
;MRRLAAILTIAVMTSASSAGAVSMADYQKAFIVDLENGKFPTFAELEKRFNEENKLYDPRYHTVWELLGEFDRDFYARTATYGINEKRLKWDEEEDILAIINSLPEDMYPYIGPMLFLIPNMSEKVLNLPKIKETKNKFPERIAPQLKDVKDLEFLSPFLYYLLKPEMWPENRKNIEIPQMTPYHPKVVYDEKFYQKIKSIVRPEKYMLNGEAQNRVTRSEMRTIRPDRNTLLTSADVKAFANTIDAVEDWYRSGDNRYRVAQAAAMLMAAEQEDDPTIAAGVRDLVNPCARLVVKAKIIGRERELAFRVANEGFTLHEWAYTCDKVVKAYRTSLMSRYMLQALKSYKNGTYDDEINKLSPKYRAIRYSTMQALVEMYKAPLADLQEVRKNRSLLEEKWRKYNFQLAETPLSRTN
;
A
#
# COMPACT_ATOMS: atom_id res chain seq x y z
N MET A 1 22.98 57.83 28.83
CA MET A 1 22.38 57.88 27.47
C MET A 1 22.58 56.55 26.78
N ARG A 2 21.47 55.91 26.40
CA ARG A 2 21.31 54.96 25.27
C ARG A 2 21.92 53.54 25.35
N ARG A 3 20.96 52.62 25.59
CA ARG A 3 20.66 51.34 24.89
C ARG A 3 21.11 50.03 25.56
N LEU A 4 20.21 49.04 25.42
CA LEU A 4 20.24 47.61 25.81
C LEU A 4 19.65 47.34 27.21
N ALA A 5 18.33 47.27 27.41
CA ALA A 5 17.30 46.40 26.83
C ALA A 5 17.49 44.89 27.13
N ALA A 6 16.75 44.45 28.16
CA ALA A 6 16.11 43.14 28.32
C ALA A 6 16.97 41.87 28.17
N ILE A 7 17.56 41.42 29.28
CA ILE A 7 17.85 40.00 29.51
C ILE A 7 16.55 39.37 30.00
N LEU A 8 15.67 38.99 29.06
CA LEU A 8 14.55 38.11 29.34
C LEU A 8 15.04 36.68 29.06
N THR A 9 15.03 35.88 30.11
CA THR A 9 15.17 34.42 30.14
C THR A 9 14.49 33.75 28.94
N ILE A 10 15.26 33.40 27.91
CA ILE A 10 14.88 32.36 26.97
C ILE A 10 15.41 31.05 27.58
N ALA A 11 14.61 30.46 28.46
CA ALA A 11 14.66 29.03 28.66
C ALA A 11 14.27 28.41 27.32
N VAL A 12 15.27 28.08 26.50
CA VAL A 12 15.09 27.17 25.39
C VAL A 12 14.68 25.85 26.03
N MET A 13 13.37 25.63 26.16
CA MET A 13 12.82 24.28 26.17
C MET A 13 13.23 23.69 24.83
N THR A 14 14.42 23.10 24.78
CA THR A 14 14.66 21.97 23.93
C THR A 14 13.66 20.93 24.40
N SER A 15 12.48 20.93 23.77
CA SER A 15 11.75 19.69 23.60
C SER A 15 12.70 18.77 22.84
N ALA A 16 13.56 18.09 23.59
CA ALA A 16 13.89 16.72 23.31
C ALA A 16 12.53 16.04 23.25
N SER A 17 11.92 16.04 22.07
CA SER A 17 11.04 14.97 21.66
C SER A 17 11.87 13.73 21.96
N SER A 18 11.58 13.10 23.09
CA SER A 18 11.83 11.67 23.24
C SER A 18 11.49 11.08 21.89
N ALA A 19 12.45 10.43 21.23
CA ALA A 19 12.19 9.68 20.01
C ALA A 19 11.12 8.65 20.39
N GLY A 20 9.86 9.05 20.24
CA GLY A 20 8.72 8.19 20.49
C GLY A 20 8.91 7.03 19.54
N ALA A 21 8.76 5.81 20.06
CA ALA A 21 8.76 4.63 19.22
C ALA A 21 7.78 4.90 18.07
N VAL A 22 8.31 5.03 16.85
CA VAL A 22 7.51 5.28 15.66
C VAL A 22 6.49 4.16 15.57
N SER A 23 5.22 4.52 15.59
CA SER A 23 4.12 3.57 15.63
C SER A 23 3.38 3.59 14.30
N MET A 24 2.68 2.50 13.98
CA MET A 24 1.87 2.45 12.76
C MET A 24 0.80 3.56 12.71
N ALA A 25 0.29 4.00 13.87
CA ALA A 25 -0.77 5.00 13.97
C ALA A 25 -0.32 6.38 13.48
N ASP A 26 0.98 6.69 13.54
CA ASP A 26 1.54 7.96 13.10
C ASP A 26 1.32 8.19 11.59
N TYR A 27 1.24 7.10 10.81
CA TYR A 27 1.01 7.14 9.36
C TYR A 27 -0.45 7.30 8.96
N GLN A 28 -1.40 7.30 9.91
CA GLN A 28 -2.83 7.40 9.58
C GLN A 28 -3.18 8.67 8.78
N LYS A 29 -2.49 9.78 9.06
CA LYS A 29 -2.74 11.07 8.42
C LYS A 29 -2.41 11.05 6.92
N ALA A 30 -1.46 10.23 6.50
CA ALA A 30 -1.02 10.18 5.11
C ALA A 30 -2.06 9.54 4.16
N PHE A 31 -3.04 8.81 4.71
CA PHE A 31 -4.15 8.23 3.95
C PHE A 31 -5.41 9.10 3.97
N ILE A 32 -5.31 10.34 4.44
CA ILE A 32 -6.41 11.31 4.41
C ILE A 32 -6.32 12.10 3.10
N VAL A 33 -7.35 12.01 2.27
CA VAL A 33 -7.46 12.82 1.05
C VAL A 33 -8.44 13.96 1.32
N ASP A 34 -7.94 15.20 1.35
CA ASP A 34 -8.77 16.40 1.44
C ASP A 34 -9.15 16.86 0.02
N LEU A 35 -10.38 16.58 -0.38
CA LEU A 35 -10.86 16.90 -1.74
C LEU A 35 -11.34 18.35 -1.89
N GLU A 36 -11.62 19.04 -0.79
CA GLU A 36 -12.22 20.38 -0.77
C GLU A 36 -11.15 21.47 -0.78
N ASN A 37 -10.17 21.37 0.13
CA ASN A 37 -9.12 22.38 0.29
C ASN A 37 -7.73 21.88 -0.14
N GLY A 38 -7.63 20.63 -0.58
CA GLY A 38 -6.38 20.04 -1.05
C GLY A 38 -5.87 20.74 -2.32
N LYS A 39 -4.64 21.27 -2.25
CA LYS A 39 -3.89 21.68 -3.44
C LYS A 39 -3.25 20.44 -4.05
N PHE A 40 -3.75 20.05 -5.22
CA PHE A 40 -3.17 18.95 -6.00
C PHE A 40 -2.24 19.53 -7.07
N PRO A 41 -1.12 18.85 -7.37
CA PRO A 41 -0.22 19.29 -8.43
C PRO A 41 -0.95 19.24 -9.77
N THR A 42 -0.63 20.18 -10.66
CA THR A 42 -1.18 20.17 -12.02
C THR A 42 -0.51 19.10 -12.88
N PHE A 43 -1.17 18.69 -13.96
CA PHE A 43 -0.59 17.72 -14.88
C PHE A 43 0.76 18.19 -15.44
N ALA A 44 0.89 19.47 -15.79
CA ALA A 44 2.13 20.04 -16.32
C ALA A 44 3.27 20.06 -15.28
N GLU A 45 2.96 20.31 -13.99
CA GLU A 45 3.96 20.23 -12.92
C GLU A 45 4.45 18.79 -12.72
N LEU A 46 3.52 17.83 -12.73
CA LEU A 46 3.84 16.41 -12.63
C LEU A 46 4.65 15.92 -13.83
N GLU A 47 4.28 16.32 -15.04
CA GLU A 47 5.01 15.97 -16.27
C GLU A 47 6.42 16.57 -16.26
N LYS A 48 6.59 17.82 -15.80
CA LYS A 48 7.90 18.44 -15.66
C LYS A 48 8.77 17.69 -14.64
N ARG A 49 8.24 17.39 -13.45
CA ARG A 49 8.97 16.60 -12.44
C ARG A 49 9.36 15.23 -12.97
N PHE A 50 8.39 14.51 -13.54
CA PHE A 50 8.60 13.19 -14.10
C PHE A 50 9.65 13.20 -15.22
N ASN A 51 9.66 14.22 -16.09
CA ASN A 51 10.66 14.35 -17.14
C ASN A 51 12.03 14.81 -16.62
N GLU A 52 12.10 15.56 -15.52
CA GLU A 52 13.36 15.94 -14.86
C GLU A 52 14.01 14.75 -14.16
N GLU A 53 13.23 13.90 -13.48
CA GLU A 53 13.67 12.66 -12.85
C GLU A 53 13.99 11.57 -13.88
N ASN A 54 13.14 11.40 -14.89
CA ASN A 54 13.32 10.43 -15.99
C ASN A 54 14.03 11.04 -17.19
N LYS A 55 14.95 12.00 -16.98
CA LYS A 55 16.03 12.21 -17.95
C LYS A 55 16.85 10.92 -18.00
N LEU A 56 16.35 9.91 -18.72
CA LEU A 56 17.19 8.89 -19.33
C LEU A 56 18.35 9.68 -19.93
N TYR A 57 19.56 9.29 -19.56
CA TYR A 57 20.81 9.82 -20.07
C TYR A 57 20.61 10.33 -21.50
N ASP A 58 20.47 11.64 -21.66
CA ASP A 58 20.41 12.25 -22.98
C ASP A 58 21.86 12.17 -23.46
N PRO A 59 22.17 11.28 -24.41
CA PRO A 59 23.55 11.07 -24.80
C PRO A 59 24.14 12.34 -25.42
N ARG A 60 23.32 13.37 -25.77
CA ARG A 60 23.64 14.61 -26.51
C ARG A 60 24.30 14.38 -27.88
N TYR A 61 24.77 13.16 -28.11
CA TYR A 61 25.43 12.62 -29.27
C TYR A 61 24.73 11.32 -29.64
N HIS A 62 23.89 11.36 -30.66
CA HIS A 62 23.21 10.20 -31.20
C HIS A 62 24.09 9.45 -32.22
N THR A 63 25.12 10.12 -32.75
CA THR A 63 26.03 9.54 -33.74
C THR A 63 27.49 10.00 -33.53
N VAL A 64 28.45 9.21 -34.03
CA VAL A 64 29.90 9.51 -33.96
C VAL A 64 30.25 10.82 -34.67
N TRP A 65 29.42 11.27 -35.61
CA TRP A 65 29.64 12.49 -36.39
C TRP A 65 29.25 13.76 -35.63
N GLU A 66 28.38 13.66 -34.62
CA GLU A 66 28.00 14.80 -33.75
C GLU A 66 29.11 15.16 -32.76
N LEU A 67 30.05 14.24 -32.49
CA LEU A 67 31.25 14.47 -31.67
C LEU A 67 32.29 15.39 -32.36
N LEU A 68 32.15 15.64 -33.66
CA LEU A 68 33.06 16.50 -34.43
C LEU A 68 32.71 18.00 -34.33
N GLY A 69 31.58 18.35 -33.68
CA GLY A 69 31.23 19.74 -33.31
C GLY A 69 31.84 20.17 -31.96
N GLU A 70 31.48 21.37 -31.48
CA GLU A 70 31.93 21.88 -30.16
C GLU A 70 31.67 20.83 -29.07
N PHE A 71 32.74 20.21 -28.58
CA PHE A 71 32.70 19.18 -27.55
C PHE A 71 32.11 19.78 -26.28
N ASP A 72 31.06 19.15 -25.75
CA ASP A 72 30.30 19.66 -24.63
C ASP A 72 31.20 19.76 -23.39
N ARG A 73 31.42 21.01 -22.93
CA ARG A 73 32.25 21.30 -21.77
C ARG A 73 31.71 20.67 -20.49
N ASP A 74 30.39 20.49 -20.37
CA ASP A 74 29.80 19.82 -19.20
C ASP A 74 30.03 18.30 -19.24
N PHE A 75 29.99 17.69 -20.42
CA PHE A 75 30.32 16.29 -20.61
C PHE A 75 31.81 16.04 -20.35
N TYR A 76 32.70 16.90 -20.87
CA TYR A 76 34.13 16.86 -20.56
C TYR A 76 34.39 17.07 -19.07
N ALA A 77 33.75 18.05 -18.43
CA ALA A 77 33.91 18.30 -17.00
C ALA A 77 33.48 17.08 -16.18
N ARG A 78 32.32 16.47 -16.48
CA ARG A 78 31.87 15.24 -15.80
C ARG A 78 32.82 14.08 -16.03
N THR A 79 33.17 13.76 -17.29
CA THR A 79 34.09 12.66 -17.61
C THR A 79 35.50 12.87 -17.07
N ALA A 80 36.03 14.09 -17.06
CA ALA A 80 37.30 14.44 -16.41
C ALA A 80 37.20 14.30 -14.89
N THR A 81 36.08 14.71 -14.27
CA THR A 81 35.86 14.53 -12.81
C THR A 81 35.75 13.05 -12.45
N TYR A 82 35.16 12.22 -13.31
CA TYR A 82 35.10 10.76 -13.16
C TYR A 82 36.43 10.07 -13.47
N GLY A 83 37.22 10.60 -14.41
CA GLY A 83 38.54 10.08 -14.76
C GLY A 83 39.64 10.41 -13.75
N ILE A 84 39.45 11.46 -12.93
CA ILE A 84 40.40 11.88 -11.88
C ILE A 84 40.10 11.18 -10.53
N ASN A 85 38.86 10.76 -10.29
CA ASN A 85 38.49 10.08 -9.06
C ASN A 85 38.51 8.56 -9.24
N GLU A 86 39.56 7.89 -8.77
CA GLU A 86 39.54 6.43 -8.50
C GLU A 86 38.51 6.02 -7.41
N LYS A 87 37.80 7.00 -6.81
CA LYS A 87 36.65 6.73 -5.96
C LYS A 87 35.51 6.24 -6.83
N ARG A 88 35.38 4.91 -6.88
CA ARG A 88 34.23 4.18 -7.43
C ARG A 88 32.94 4.91 -7.07
N LEU A 89 32.06 5.11 -8.05
CA LEU A 89 30.74 5.68 -7.81
C LEU A 89 30.10 4.92 -6.65
N LYS A 90 29.62 5.64 -5.62
CA LYS A 90 28.68 5.06 -4.66
C LYS A 90 27.53 4.52 -5.50
N TRP A 91 27.23 3.24 -5.34
CA TRP A 91 26.03 2.70 -5.93
C TRP A 91 24.85 3.25 -5.14
N ASP A 92 23.89 3.90 -5.78
CA ASP A 92 22.77 4.55 -5.09
C ASP A 92 21.97 3.54 -4.23
N GLU A 93 21.99 2.27 -4.63
CA GLU A 93 21.34 1.15 -3.93
C GLU A 93 22.27 0.44 -2.92
N GLU A 94 23.51 0.91 -2.71
CA GLU A 94 24.48 0.27 -1.79
C GLU A 94 23.90 0.11 -0.38
N GLU A 95 23.23 1.15 0.13
CA GLU A 95 22.63 1.16 1.46
C GLU A 95 21.40 0.25 1.54
N ASP A 96 20.62 0.16 0.46
CA ASP A 96 19.45 -0.71 0.38
C ASP A 96 19.88 -2.18 0.37
N ILE A 97 20.93 -2.53 -0.37
CA ILE A 97 21.51 -3.88 -0.39
C ILE A 97 22.09 -4.25 0.98
N LEU A 98 22.83 -3.34 1.62
CA LEU A 98 23.34 -3.56 2.97
C LEU A 98 22.19 -3.77 3.98
N ALA A 99 21.12 -2.99 3.87
CA ALA A 99 19.96 -3.14 4.73
C ALA A 99 19.20 -4.46 4.48
N ILE A 100 19.07 -4.90 3.22
CA ILE A 100 18.50 -6.21 2.89
C ILE A 100 19.36 -7.33 3.49
N ILE A 101 20.68 -7.28 3.31
CA ILE A 101 21.60 -8.30 3.83
C ILE A 101 21.58 -8.35 5.35
N ASN A 102 21.55 -7.20 6.03
CA ASN A 102 21.46 -7.13 7.48
C ASN A 102 20.10 -7.61 8.02
N SER A 103 19.03 -7.56 7.21
CA SER A 103 17.71 -8.09 7.58
C SER A 103 17.62 -9.61 7.48
N LEU A 104 18.50 -10.24 6.71
CA LEU A 104 18.53 -11.70 6.57
C LEU A 104 19.14 -12.34 7.81
N PRO A 105 18.63 -13.51 8.25
CA PRO A 105 19.28 -14.25 9.33
C PRO A 105 20.67 -14.71 8.88
N GLU A 106 21.62 -14.77 9.82
CA GLU A 106 23.02 -15.09 9.53
C GLU A 106 23.21 -16.48 8.89
N ASP A 107 22.25 -17.40 9.10
CA ASP A 107 22.22 -18.73 8.49
C ASP A 107 22.04 -18.70 6.96
N MET A 108 21.62 -17.57 6.39
CA MET A 108 21.46 -17.37 4.95
C MET A 108 22.76 -16.98 4.25
N TYR A 109 23.76 -16.48 4.98
CA TYR A 109 24.97 -15.90 4.38
C TYR A 109 25.80 -16.91 3.56
N PRO A 110 25.96 -18.18 3.96
CA PRO A 110 26.65 -19.18 3.14
C PRO A 110 25.99 -19.44 1.78
N TYR A 111 24.68 -19.21 1.65
CA TYR A 111 23.93 -19.46 0.43
C TYR A 111 23.87 -18.26 -0.53
N ILE A 112 24.11 -17.05 -0.02
CA ILE A 112 24.02 -15.80 -0.81
C ILE A 112 25.40 -15.18 -1.02
N GLY A 113 26.31 -15.30 -0.05
CA GLY A 113 27.64 -14.70 -0.09
C GLY A 113 28.45 -15.06 -1.34
N PRO A 114 28.56 -16.35 -1.74
CA PRO A 114 29.25 -16.74 -2.96
C PRO A 114 28.72 -16.05 -4.23
N MET A 115 27.40 -15.82 -4.32
CA MET A 115 26.78 -15.08 -5.43
C MET A 115 27.22 -13.62 -5.43
N LEU A 116 27.26 -12.96 -4.27
CA LEU A 116 27.63 -11.54 -4.17
C LEU A 116 29.04 -11.26 -4.70
N PHE A 117 29.97 -12.21 -4.58
CA PHE A 117 31.33 -12.10 -5.14
C PHE A 117 31.40 -12.23 -6.67
N LEU A 118 30.37 -12.77 -7.32
CA LEU A 118 30.31 -12.91 -8.77
C LEU A 118 29.67 -11.70 -9.48
N ILE A 119 28.95 -10.85 -8.74
CA ILE A 119 28.28 -9.69 -9.32
C ILE A 119 29.35 -8.64 -9.67
N PRO A 120 29.46 -8.22 -10.94
CA PRO A 120 30.40 -7.18 -11.32
C PRO A 120 30.04 -5.86 -10.61
N ASN A 121 31.04 -5.11 -10.19
CA ASN A 121 30.90 -3.82 -9.49
C ASN A 121 30.18 -3.88 -8.12
N MET A 122 30.14 -5.05 -7.45
CA MET A 122 29.58 -5.14 -6.09
C MET A 122 30.38 -4.32 -5.07
N SER A 123 29.68 -3.64 -4.16
CA SER A 123 30.33 -2.80 -3.14
C SER A 123 31.27 -3.61 -2.24
N GLU A 124 32.49 -3.11 -2.06
CA GLU A 124 33.44 -3.68 -1.12
C GLU A 124 32.93 -3.66 0.32
N LYS A 125 32.04 -2.73 0.69
CA LYS A 125 31.42 -2.75 2.02
C LYS A 125 30.55 -3.99 2.21
N VAL A 126 29.77 -4.35 1.18
CA VAL A 126 28.94 -5.56 1.18
C VAL A 126 29.82 -6.81 1.22
N LEU A 127 30.87 -6.85 0.40
CA LEU A 127 31.79 -8.00 0.34
C LEU A 127 32.64 -8.18 1.60
N ASN A 128 32.88 -7.09 2.35
CA ASN A 128 33.64 -7.09 3.59
C ASN A 128 32.77 -7.25 4.85
N LEU A 129 31.46 -7.47 4.72
CA LEU A 129 30.61 -7.78 5.87
C LEU A 129 31.11 -9.03 6.61
N PRO A 130 31.03 -9.05 7.96
CA PRO A 130 31.41 -10.22 8.75
C PRO A 130 30.58 -11.43 8.32
N LYS A 131 31.15 -12.62 8.36
CA LYS A 131 30.57 -13.89 7.86
C LYS A 131 30.37 -13.97 6.33
N ILE A 132 30.04 -12.88 5.63
CA ILE A 132 29.97 -12.89 4.15
C ILE A 132 31.37 -12.99 3.53
N LYS A 133 32.34 -12.23 4.05
CA LYS A 133 33.74 -12.30 3.61
C LYS A 133 34.30 -13.74 3.64
N GLU A 134 33.88 -14.50 4.65
CA GLU A 134 34.34 -15.87 4.90
C GLU A 134 33.71 -16.90 3.96
N THR A 135 32.64 -16.54 3.25
CA THR A 135 31.93 -17.43 2.31
C THR A 135 32.48 -17.37 0.89
N LYS A 136 33.49 -16.53 0.63
CA LYS A 136 34.12 -16.43 -0.69
C LYS A 136 34.63 -17.80 -1.16
N ASN A 137 34.16 -18.25 -2.32
CA ASN A 137 34.49 -19.54 -2.94
C ASN A 137 34.16 -20.77 -2.07
N LYS A 138 33.27 -20.66 -1.09
CA LYS A 138 32.83 -21.80 -0.28
C LYS A 138 31.49 -22.33 -0.77
N PHE A 139 31.38 -23.66 -0.79
CA PHE A 139 30.12 -24.34 -1.02
C PHE A 139 29.32 -24.44 0.30
N PRO A 140 27.98 -24.30 0.29
CA PRO A 140 27.18 -24.41 1.51
C PRO A 140 27.22 -25.82 2.09
N GLU A 141 27.55 -25.93 3.39
CA GLU A 141 27.66 -27.24 4.07
C GLU A 141 26.30 -27.90 4.35
N ARG A 142 25.25 -27.08 4.52
CA ARG A 142 23.91 -27.56 4.85
C ARG A 142 23.05 -27.66 3.60
N ILE A 143 22.95 -28.88 3.06
CA ILE A 143 22.23 -29.17 1.81
C ILE A 143 20.89 -29.84 2.12
N ALA A 144 19.86 -29.50 1.35
CA ALA A 144 18.54 -30.12 1.37
C ALA A 144 18.66 -31.63 1.17
N PRO A 145 17.98 -32.46 1.99
CA PRO A 145 18.06 -33.92 1.88
C PRO A 145 17.67 -34.44 0.49
N GLN A 146 16.78 -33.74 -0.21
CA GLN A 146 16.35 -34.04 -1.58
C GLN A 146 17.48 -33.96 -2.62
N LEU A 147 18.53 -33.19 -2.35
CA LEU A 147 19.61 -32.91 -3.29
C LEU A 147 20.92 -33.63 -2.94
N LYS A 148 20.94 -34.43 -1.87
CA LYS A 148 22.16 -35.10 -1.38
C LYS A 148 22.73 -36.16 -2.34
N ASP A 149 21.87 -36.81 -3.12
CA ASP A 149 22.26 -37.92 -4.00
C ASP A 149 22.59 -37.48 -5.43
N VAL A 150 22.46 -36.19 -5.73
CA VAL A 150 22.78 -35.64 -7.05
C VAL A 150 24.29 -35.48 -7.16
N LYS A 151 24.90 -36.22 -8.10
CA LYS A 151 26.33 -36.10 -8.41
C LYS A 151 26.65 -34.69 -8.91
N ASP A 152 27.84 -34.20 -8.58
CA ASP A 152 28.38 -32.93 -9.11
C ASP A 152 27.61 -31.66 -8.68
N LEU A 153 26.89 -31.70 -7.55
CA LEU A 153 26.16 -30.56 -7.00
C LEU A 153 27.07 -29.35 -6.67
N GLU A 154 28.37 -29.59 -6.45
CA GLU A 154 29.38 -28.56 -6.17
C GLU A 154 29.63 -27.61 -7.36
N PHE A 155 29.35 -28.07 -8.59
CA PHE A 155 29.46 -27.26 -9.81
C PHE A 155 28.22 -26.41 -10.10
N LEU A 156 27.23 -26.46 -9.21
CA LEU A 156 26.07 -25.60 -9.31
C LEU A 156 26.50 -24.12 -9.27
N SER A 157 25.90 -23.32 -10.14
CA SER A 157 26.14 -21.88 -10.13
C SER A 157 25.82 -21.29 -8.75
N PRO A 158 26.69 -20.43 -8.17
CA PRO A 158 26.42 -19.79 -6.88
C PRO A 158 25.10 -19.02 -6.81
N PHE A 159 24.58 -18.58 -7.96
CA PHE A 159 23.25 -17.97 -8.07
C PHE A 159 22.11 -18.89 -7.60
N LEU A 160 22.31 -20.21 -7.58
CA LEU A 160 21.30 -21.21 -7.23
C LEU A 160 21.52 -21.82 -5.84
N TYR A 161 22.53 -21.37 -5.09
CA TYR A 161 22.83 -21.93 -3.75
C TYR A 161 21.67 -21.75 -2.76
N TYR A 162 20.82 -20.73 -2.92
CA TYR A 162 19.62 -20.56 -2.08
C TYR A 162 18.67 -21.77 -2.16
N LEU A 163 18.62 -22.50 -3.28
CA LEU A 163 17.81 -23.71 -3.44
C LEU A 163 18.35 -24.91 -2.65
N LEU A 164 19.63 -24.87 -2.27
CA LEU A 164 20.26 -25.91 -1.47
C LEU A 164 19.81 -25.85 -0.01
N LYS A 165 19.21 -24.74 0.44
CA LYS A 165 18.72 -24.61 1.82
C LYS A 165 17.51 -25.52 2.05
N PRO A 166 17.52 -26.40 3.07
CA PRO A 166 16.41 -27.32 3.33
C PRO A 166 15.06 -26.62 3.45
N GLU A 167 14.97 -25.49 4.17
CA GLU A 167 13.71 -24.77 4.45
C GLU A 167 13.02 -24.16 3.21
N MET A 168 13.72 -24.06 2.07
CA MET A 168 13.09 -23.62 0.81
C MET A 168 12.11 -24.67 0.28
N TRP A 169 12.30 -25.93 0.66
CA TRP A 169 11.49 -27.06 0.22
C TRP A 169 10.26 -27.23 1.12
N PRO A 170 9.04 -27.37 0.55
CA PRO A 170 7.80 -27.46 1.32
C PRO A 170 7.80 -28.54 2.39
N GLU A 171 8.45 -29.67 2.10
CA GLU A 171 8.53 -30.86 2.96
C GLU A 171 9.38 -30.65 4.21
N ASN A 172 10.36 -29.74 4.15
CA ASN A 172 11.33 -29.50 5.22
C ASN A 172 11.04 -28.21 6.01
N ARG A 173 9.98 -27.48 5.66
CA ARG A 173 9.58 -26.29 6.41
C ARG A 173 9.26 -26.73 7.83
N LYS A 174 9.90 -26.10 8.83
CA LYS A 174 9.46 -26.25 10.21
C LYS A 174 7.99 -25.86 10.24
N ASN A 175 7.13 -26.77 10.69
CA ASN A 175 5.76 -26.45 11.02
C ASN A 175 5.86 -25.37 12.11
N ILE A 176 5.66 -24.11 11.71
CA ILE A 176 5.31 -23.07 12.68
C ILE A 176 4.05 -23.63 13.32
N GLU A 177 4.09 -23.88 14.63
CA GLU A 177 2.91 -24.34 15.36
C GLU A 177 1.84 -23.27 15.18
N ILE A 178 0.98 -23.46 14.18
CA ILE A 178 -0.23 -22.68 14.04
C ILE A 178 -1.04 -23.10 15.26
N PRO A 179 -1.36 -22.20 16.20
CA PRO A 179 -2.17 -22.57 17.35
C PRO A 179 -3.41 -23.26 16.82
N GLN A 180 -3.57 -24.56 17.15
CA GLN A 180 -4.75 -25.30 16.73
C GLN A 180 -5.95 -24.57 17.32
N MET A 181 -6.73 -23.96 16.45
CA MET A 181 -7.97 -23.33 16.88
C MET A 181 -8.91 -24.44 17.29
N THR A 182 -8.99 -24.67 18.59
CA THR A 182 -10.06 -25.48 19.17
C THR A 182 -11.39 -24.91 18.66
N PRO A 183 -12.30 -25.74 18.12
CA PRO A 183 -13.60 -25.26 17.68
C PRO A 183 -14.24 -24.45 18.80
N TYR A 184 -14.63 -23.22 18.49
CA TYR A 184 -15.30 -22.34 19.44
C TYR A 184 -16.68 -22.93 19.72
N HIS A 185 -16.80 -23.65 20.84
CA HIS A 185 -18.09 -23.98 21.40
C HIS A 185 -18.55 -22.78 22.22
N PRO A 186 -19.70 -22.17 21.91
CA PRO A 186 -20.24 -21.14 22.78
C PRO A 186 -20.43 -21.74 24.18
N LYS A 187 -19.68 -21.23 25.17
CA LYS A 187 -19.81 -21.64 26.59
C LYS A 187 -21.14 -21.19 27.22
N VAL A 188 -22.07 -20.68 26.42
CA VAL A 188 -23.29 -20.08 26.91
C VAL A 188 -24.31 -21.20 27.09
N VAL A 189 -24.59 -21.53 28.35
CA VAL A 189 -25.72 -22.37 28.73
C VAL A 189 -26.99 -21.70 28.18
N TYR A 190 -27.86 -22.47 27.52
CA TYR A 190 -29.11 -21.97 26.98
C TYR A 190 -29.96 -21.35 28.11
N ASP A 191 -30.12 -20.02 28.08
CA ASP A 191 -30.98 -19.29 29.01
C ASP A 191 -32.35 -19.03 28.36
N GLU A 192 -33.34 -19.82 28.77
CA GLU A 192 -34.70 -19.73 28.27
C GLU A 192 -35.32 -18.33 28.48
N LYS A 193 -35.03 -17.69 29.62
CA LYS A 193 -35.57 -16.34 29.93
C LYS A 193 -34.99 -15.29 29.01
N PHE A 194 -33.70 -15.41 28.69
CA PHE A 194 -33.04 -14.53 27.73
C PHE A 194 -33.66 -14.64 26.34
N TYR A 195 -33.87 -15.85 25.82
CA TYR A 195 -34.48 -16.06 24.51
C TYR A 195 -35.97 -15.67 24.46
N GLN A 196 -36.73 -15.88 25.54
CA GLN A 196 -38.10 -15.38 25.64
C GLN A 196 -38.15 -13.85 25.62
N LYS A 197 -37.22 -13.17 26.31
CA LYS A 197 -37.09 -11.72 26.27
C LYS A 197 -36.70 -11.23 24.87
N ILE A 198 -35.78 -11.91 24.18
CA ILE A 198 -35.48 -11.61 22.77
C ILE A 198 -36.72 -11.76 21.90
N LYS A 199 -37.48 -12.86 22.01
CA LYS A 199 -38.71 -13.09 21.23
C LYS A 199 -39.78 -12.01 21.49
N SER A 200 -39.84 -11.43 22.68
CA SER A 200 -40.74 -10.31 23.00
C SER A 200 -40.33 -8.98 22.33
N ILE A 201 -39.02 -8.72 22.22
CA ILE A 201 -38.47 -7.50 21.61
C ILE A 201 -38.49 -7.62 20.08
N VAL A 202 -38.12 -8.80 19.59
CA VAL A 202 -37.90 -9.15 18.20
C VAL A 202 -38.89 -10.26 17.86
N ARG A 203 -40.12 -9.88 17.49
CA ARG A 203 -41.16 -10.85 17.13
C ARG A 203 -40.70 -11.69 15.93
N PRO A 204 -40.66 -13.04 16.02
CA PRO A 204 -40.18 -13.91 14.94
C PRO A 204 -40.93 -13.72 13.62
N GLU A 205 -42.22 -13.41 13.71
CA GLU A 205 -43.11 -13.10 12.58
C GLU A 205 -42.56 -12.01 11.65
N LYS A 206 -41.72 -11.09 12.16
CA LYS A 206 -41.12 -9.99 11.36
C LYS A 206 -39.93 -10.41 10.50
N TYR A 207 -39.39 -11.62 10.66
CA TYR A 207 -38.19 -12.11 9.95
C TYR A 207 -38.41 -13.47 9.27
N MET A 208 -39.60 -14.04 9.41
CA MET A 208 -40.00 -15.25 8.68
C MET A 208 -40.29 -14.92 7.22
N LEU A 209 -40.01 -15.86 6.31
CA LEU A 209 -40.27 -15.70 4.86
C LEU A 209 -41.72 -15.31 4.52
N ASN A 210 -42.66 -15.59 5.42
CA ASN A 210 -44.09 -15.32 5.26
C ASN A 210 -44.60 -14.12 6.09
N GLY A 211 -43.69 -13.34 6.70
CA GLY A 211 -44.04 -12.15 7.48
C GLY A 211 -44.43 -10.97 6.59
N GLU A 212 -45.48 -10.22 6.94
CA GLU A 212 -45.83 -8.98 6.26
C GLU A 212 -44.63 -8.00 6.30
N ALA A 213 -44.15 -7.60 5.11
CA ALA A 213 -43.11 -6.60 5.00
C ALA A 213 -43.57 -5.31 5.68
N GLN A 214 -42.85 -4.88 6.73
CA GLN A 214 -43.20 -3.64 7.40
C GLN A 214 -42.97 -2.47 6.42
N ASN A 215 -44.06 -1.86 5.92
CA ASN A 215 -44.05 -0.67 5.04
C ASN A 215 -43.58 0.62 5.75
N ARG A 216 -42.73 0.53 6.77
CA ARG A 216 -42.17 1.71 7.44
C ARG A 216 -40.87 2.08 6.75
N VAL A 217 -40.87 3.23 6.07
CA VAL A 217 -39.66 3.83 5.53
C VAL A 217 -38.64 3.98 6.65
N THR A 218 -37.60 3.16 6.60
CA THR A 218 -36.52 3.19 7.60
C THR A 218 -35.47 4.23 7.20
N ARG A 219 -34.67 4.70 8.17
CA ARG A 219 -33.51 5.57 7.87
C ARG A 219 -32.57 4.94 6.82
N SER A 220 -32.47 3.60 6.79
CA SER A 220 -31.68 2.89 5.77
C SER A 220 -32.20 3.06 4.35
N GLU A 221 -33.49 3.35 4.16
CA GLU A 221 -34.11 3.55 2.83
C GLU A 221 -34.01 5.00 2.34
N MET A 222 -33.58 5.93 3.19
CA MET A 222 -33.39 7.33 2.82
C MET A 222 -31.92 7.63 2.53
N ARG A 223 -31.67 8.50 1.54
CA ARG A 223 -30.33 9.01 1.20
C ARG A 223 -29.82 9.92 2.30
N THR A 224 -28.53 9.84 2.59
CA THR A 224 -27.88 10.81 3.47
C THR A 224 -27.74 12.14 2.73
N ILE A 225 -28.27 13.22 3.32
CA ILE A 225 -28.11 14.57 2.79
C ILE A 225 -26.68 15.02 3.09
N ARG A 226 -25.92 15.40 2.06
CA ARG A 226 -24.54 15.90 2.15
C ARG A 226 -23.60 14.97 2.95
N PRO A 227 -23.29 13.78 2.42
CA PRO A 227 -22.46 12.82 3.12
C PRO A 227 -21.00 13.28 3.22
N ASP A 228 -20.54 13.49 4.45
CA ASP A 228 -19.12 13.72 4.75
C ASP A 228 -18.37 12.41 5.03
N ARG A 229 -17.05 12.50 5.19
CA ARG A 229 -16.17 11.40 5.56
C ARG A 229 -16.61 10.61 6.81
N ASN A 230 -17.20 11.28 7.80
CA ASN A 230 -17.58 10.68 9.09
C ASN A 230 -19.06 10.26 9.16
N THR A 231 -19.84 10.51 8.11
CA THR A 231 -21.25 10.14 8.08
C THR A 231 -21.41 8.63 7.85
N LEU A 232 -22.37 8.01 8.53
CA LEU A 232 -22.68 6.59 8.34
C LEU A 232 -23.46 6.38 7.04
N LEU A 233 -23.24 5.23 6.39
CA LEU A 233 -23.94 4.84 5.18
C LEU A 233 -25.37 4.39 5.48
N THR A 234 -26.26 4.61 4.51
CA THR A 234 -27.58 3.97 4.44
C THR A 234 -27.63 2.99 3.26
N SER A 235 -28.61 2.07 3.24
CA SER A 235 -28.82 1.19 2.07
C SER A 235 -29.13 1.97 0.80
N ALA A 236 -29.86 3.08 0.89
CA ALA A 236 -30.07 3.97 -0.25
C ALA A 236 -28.76 4.60 -0.73
N ASP A 237 -27.83 4.90 0.17
CA ASP A 237 -26.50 5.39 -0.21
C ASP A 237 -25.72 4.38 -1.04
N VAL A 238 -25.73 3.12 -0.60
CA VAL A 238 -25.07 2.01 -1.30
C VAL A 238 -25.70 1.77 -2.68
N LYS A 239 -27.03 1.80 -2.80
CA LYS A 239 -27.74 1.58 -4.07
C LYS A 239 -27.46 2.68 -5.09
N ALA A 240 -27.58 3.94 -4.68
CA ALA A 240 -27.29 5.06 -5.56
C ALA A 240 -25.82 5.07 -5.99
N PHE A 241 -24.88 4.74 -5.09
CA PHE A 241 -23.49 4.51 -5.52
C PHE A 241 -23.38 3.36 -6.53
N ALA A 242 -24.01 2.22 -6.29
CA ALA A 242 -23.95 1.06 -7.19
C ALA A 242 -24.45 1.39 -8.61
N ASN A 243 -25.42 2.29 -8.73
CA ASN A 243 -25.92 2.76 -10.03
C ASN A 243 -24.91 3.66 -10.77
N THR A 244 -24.03 4.38 -10.06
CA THR A 244 -22.99 5.21 -10.69
C THR A 244 -21.83 4.39 -11.27
N ILE A 245 -21.64 3.13 -10.87
CA ILE A 245 -20.47 2.31 -11.26
C ILE A 245 -20.35 2.23 -12.78
N ASP A 246 -21.43 1.87 -13.47
CA ASP A 246 -21.40 1.68 -14.93
C ASP A 246 -21.04 3.01 -15.63
N ALA A 247 -21.64 4.13 -15.20
CA ALA A 247 -21.41 5.44 -15.81
C ALA A 247 -19.97 5.98 -15.58
N VAL A 248 -19.37 5.68 -14.43
CA VAL A 248 -17.98 6.05 -14.11
C VAL A 248 -16.99 5.20 -14.89
N GLU A 249 -17.24 3.89 -14.99
CA GLU A 249 -16.42 2.98 -15.79
C GLU A 249 -16.50 3.29 -17.29
N ASP A 250 -17.69 3.63 -17.79
CA ASP A 250 -17.87 4.06 -19.17
C ASP A 250 -17.10 5.35 -19.46
N TRP A 251 -17.11 6.32 -18.54
CA TRP A 251 -16.27 7.52 -18.65
C TRP A 251 -14.78 7.18 -18.65
N TYR A 252 -14.34 6.29 -17.75
CA TYR A 252 -12.95 5.88 -17.65
C TYR A 252 -12.47 5.21 -18.94
N ARG A 253 -13.30 4.36 -19.55
CA ARG A 253 -13.01 3.65 -20.80
C ARG A 253 -13.23 4.50 -22.05
N SER A 254 -13.83 5.68 -21.92
CA SER A 254 -14.13 6.57 -23.05
C SER A 254 -12.89 7.31 -23.55
N GLY A 255 -12.66 7.27 -24.86
CA GLY A 255 -11.61 8.03 -25.52
C GLY A 255 -10.22 7.76 -24.96
N ASP A 256 -9.49 8.82 -24.65
CA ASP A 256 -8.14 8.81 -24.07
C ASP A 256 -8.13 8.89 -22.54
N ASN A 257 -9.28 8.85 -21.86
CA ASN A 257 -9.38 8.98 -20.40
C ASN A 257 -8.59 7.91 -19.68
N ARG A 258 -8.71 6.65 -20.13
CA ARG A 258 -7.97 5.52 -19.58
C ARG A 258 -6.46 5.79 -19.55
N TYR A 259 -5.92 6.23 -20.68
CA TYR A 259 -4.49 6.51 -20.82
C TYR A 259 -4.05 7.70 -19.95
N ARG A 260 -4.79 8.81 -19.99
CA ARG A 260 -4.46 10.00 -19.20
C ARG A 260 -4.56 9.75 -17.70
N VAL A 261 -5.57 9.01 -17.25
CA VAL A 261 -5.71 8.63 -15.83
C VAL A 261 -4.57 7.72 -15.40
N ALA A 262 -4.17 6.75 -16.24
CA ALA A 262 -3.02 5.88 -15.95
C ALA A 262 -1.70 6.66 -15.90
N GLN A 263 -1.48 7.59 -16.84
CA GLN A 263 -0.31 8.47 -16.87
C GLN A 263 -0.27 9.39 -15.65
N ALA A 264 -1.39 10.06 -15.32
CA ALA A 264 -1.48 10.89 -14.12
C ALA A 264 -1.29 10.07 -12.85
N ALA A 265 -1.77 8.82 -12.80
CA ALA A 265 -1.52 7.92 -11.68
C ALA A 265 -0.03 7.59 -11.52
N ALA A 266 0.66 7.24 -12.61
CA ALA A 266 2.09 6.93 -12.58
C ALA A 266 2.93 8.14 -12.13
N MET A 267 2.67 9.32 -12.69
CA MET A 267 3.39 10.53 -12.31
C MET A 267 3.09 10.96 -10.87
N LEU A 268 1.84 10.86 -10.43
CA LEU A 268 1.47 11.17 -9.05
C LEU A 268 2.11 10.20 -8.07
N MET A 269 2.17 8.90 -8.39
CA MET A 269 2.84 7.90 -7.56
C MET A 269 4.34 8.19 -7.43
N ALA A 270 5.01 8.59 -8.51
CA ALA A 270 6.43 8.97 -8.48
C ALA A 270 6.66 10.21 -7.60
N ALA A 271 5.90 11.29 -7.84
CA ALA A 271 6.00 12.52 -7.06
C ALA A 271 5.73 12.31 -5.57
N GLU A 272 4.74 11.48 -5.21
CA GLU A 272 4.44 11.18 -3.81
C GLU A 272 5.51 10.32 -3.14
N GLN A 273 6.19 9.46 -3.90
CA GLN A 273 7.29 8.63 -3.41
C GLN A 273 8.56 9.47 -3.17
N GLU A 274 8.78 10.51 -3.97
CA GLU A 274 9.84 11.51 -3.77
C GLU A 274 9.55 12.38 -2.53
N ASP A 275 8.33 12.92 -2.43
CA ASP A 275 7.92 13.78 -1.32
C ASP A 275 7.90 13.03 0.04
N ASP A 276 7.48 11.75 0.04
CA ASP A 276 7.43 10.91 1.23
C ASP A 276 7.89 9.46 0.94
N PRO A 277 9.20 9.17 1.05
CA PRO A 277 9.74 7.85 0.77
C PRO A 277 9.33 6.78 1.80
N THR A 278 8.67 7.18 2.88
CA THR A 278 8.24 6.26 3.94
C THR A 278 6.97 5.49 3.60
N ILE A 279 6.25 5.90 2.56
CA ILE A 279 5.00 5.27 2.14
C ILE A 279 5.26 4.54 0.82
N ALA A 280 4.86 3.28 0.76
CA ALA A 280 4.97 2.53 -0.48
C ALA A 280 4.08 3.13 -1.58
N ALA A 281 4.64 3.28 -2.78
CA ALA A 281 3.93 3.75 -3.97
C ALA A 281 2.61 3.00 -4.22
N GLY A 282 1.59 3.74 -4.64
CA GLY A 282 0.27 3.19 -4.99
C GLY A 282 -0.61 2.76 -3.81
N VAL A 283 -0.08 2.68 -2.59
CA VAL A 283 -0.86 2.27 -1.41
C VAL A 283 -1.96 3.28 -1.07
N ARG A 284 -1.73 4.58 -1.31
CA ARG A 284 -2.75 5.63 -1.15
C ARG A 284 -3.98 5.39 -2.04
N ASP A 285 -3.76 4.94 -3.27
CA ASP A 285 -4.81 4.61 -4.24
C ASP A 285 -5.61 3.37 -3.82
N LEU A 286 -4.95 2.40 -3.20
CA LEU A 286 -5.63 1.21 -2.67
C LEU A 286 -6.53 1.54 -1.47
N VAL A 287 -6.12 2.47 -0.60
CA VAL A 287 -6.89 2.84 0.60
C VAL A 287 -8.17 3.59 0.26
N ASN A 288 -8.09 4.58 -0.64
CA ASN A 288 -9.23 5.43 -1.05
C ASN A 288 -9.31 5.53 -2.58
N PRO A 289 -9.73 4.46 -3.29
CA PRO A 289 -9.72 4.42 -4.75
C PRO A 289 -10.57 5.52 -5.38
N CYS A 290 -11.69 5.91 -4.77
CA CYS A 290 -12.65 6.83 -5.38
C CYS A 290 -12.23 8.29 -5.18
N ALA A 291 -11.79 8.68 -3.98
CA ALA A 291 -11.19 9.99 -3.76
C ALA A 291 -9.96 10.20 -4.65
N ARG A 292 -9.13 9.16 -4.82
CA ARG A 292 -7.94 9.22 -5.68
C ARG A 292 -8.29 9.28 -7.15
N LEU A 293 -9.37 8.63 -7.59
CA LEU A 293 -9.89 8.81 -8.94
C LEU A 293 -10.34 10.25 -9.20
N VAL A 294 -11.01 10.89 -8.22
CA VAL A 294 -11.38 12.31 -8.32
C VAL A 294 -10.14 13.20 -8.43
N VAL A 295 -9.10 12.95 -7.62
CA VAL A 295 -7.83 13.67 -7.73
C VAL A 295 -7.22 13.52 -9.12
N LYS A 296 -7.15 12.30 -9.66
CA LYS A 296 -6.66 12.04 -11.02
C LYS A 296 -7.50 12.78 -12.08
N ALA A 297 -8.83 12.78 -11.93
CA ALA A 297 -9.74 13.51 -12.82
C ALA A 297 -9.52 15.03 -12.77
N LYS A 298 -9.20 15.59 -11.59
CA LYS A 298 -8.80 16.99 -11.41
C LYS A 298 -7.48 17.28 -12.11
N ILE A 299 -6.48 16.43 -11.91
CA ILE A 299 -5.14 16.58 -12.52
C ILE A 299 -5.24 16.63 -14.05
N ILE A 300 -5.98 15.72 -14.66
CA ILE A 300 -6.15 15.67 -16.13
C ILE A 300 -7.12 16.73 -16.68
N GLY A 301 -7.74 17.56 -15.83
CA GLY A 301 -8.69 18.60 -16.22
C GLY A 301 -10.08 18.10 -16.66
N ARG A 302 -10.47 16.87 -16.30
CA ARG A 302 -11.75 16.25 -16.70
C ARG A 302 -12.72 16.02 -15.53
N GLU A 303 -12.53 16.74 -14.43
CA GLU A 303 -13.39 16.66 -13.24
C GLU A 303 -14.88 16.90 -13.57
N ARG A 304 -15.19 17.80 -14.52
CA ARG A 304 -16.57 18.14 -14.90
C ARG A 304 -17.27 17.00 -15.62
N GLU A 305 -16.54 16.28 -16.45
CA GLU A 305 -17.06 15.09 -17.15
C GLU A 305 -17.43 14.00 -16.14
N LEU A 306 -16.53 13.73 -15.18
CA LEU A 306 -16.79 12.76 -14.12
C LEU A 306 -17.94 13.21 -13.21
N ALA A 307 -17.99 14.51 -12.86
CA ALA A 307 -19.07 15.08 -12.07
C ALA A 307 -20.44 14.88 -12.73
N PHE A 308 -20.54 15.03 -14.05
CA PHE A 308 -21.78 14.80 -14.78
C PHE A 308 -22.26 13.34 -14.68
N ARG A 309 -21.35 12.37 -14.66
CA ARG A 309 -21.71 10.95 -14.53
C ARG A 309 -22.30 10.60 -13.17
N VAL A 310 -21.75 11.20 -12.11
CA VAL A 310 -22.21 10.93 -10.73
C VAL A 310 -23.43 11.77 -10.33
N ALA A 311 -23.62 12.92 -10.98
CA ALA A 311 -24.75 13.83 -10.74
C ALA A 311 -26.12 13.21 -11.03
N ASN A 312 -26.19 12.19 -11.91
CA ASN A 312 -27.43 11.46 -12.20
C ASN A 312 -28.08 10.85 -10.95
N GLU A 313 -27.29 10.53 -9.92
CA GLU A 313 -27.75 9.97 -8.64
C GLU A 313 -27.76 11.03 -7.52
N GLY A 314 -27.71 12.32 -7.89
CA GLY A 314 -27.79 13.46 -6.99
C GLY A 314 -26.54 13.68 -6.13
N PHE A 315 -25.39 13.10 -6.51
CA PHE A 315 -24.14 13.33 -5.82
C PHE A 315 -23.39 14.55 -6.36
N THR A 316 -22.76 15.30 -5.47
CA THR A 316 -21.56 16.06 -5.84
C THR A 316 -20.34 15.13 -5.97
N LEU A 317 -19.29 15.58 -6.64
CA LEU A 317 -18.10 14.76 -6.86
C LEU A 317 -17.41 14.33 -5.55
N HIS A 318 -17.44 15.19 -4.53
CA HIS A 318 -16.86 14.94 -3.20
C HIS A 318 -17.70 13.94 -2.40
N GLU A 319 -19.00 14.16 -2.35
CA GLU A 319 -19.96 13.26 -1.68
C GLU A 319 -19.93 11.86 -2.30
N TRP A 320 -19.82 11.78 -3.63
CA TRP A 320 -19.65 10.53 -4.35
C TRP A 320 -18.37 9.81 -3.91
N ALA A 321 -17.24 10.51 -3.90
CA ALA A 321 -15.95 9.94 -3.50
C ALA A 321 -15.97 9.39 -2.07
N TYR A 322 -16.48 10.17 -1.10
CA TYR A 322 -16.58 9.72 0.29
C TYR A 322 -17.52 8.53 0.45
N THR A 323 -18.66 8.54 -0.23
CA THR A 323 -19.63 7.44 -0.19
C THR A 323 -19.02 6.17 -0.80
N CYS A 324 -18.39 6.29 -1.97
CA CYS A 324 -17.73 5.21 -2.68
C CYS A 324 -16.62 4.57 -1.83
N ASP A 325 -15.70 5.35 -1.26
CA ASP A 325 -14.61 4.82 -0.43
C ASP A 325 -15.14 4.09 0.82
N LYS A 326 -16.20 4.60 1.47
CA LYS A 326 -16.85 3.91 2.59
C LYS A 326 -17.49 2.59 2.16
N VAL A 327 -18.18 2.57 1.01
CA VAL A 327 -18.79 1.35 0.47
C VAL A 327 -17.71 0.30 0.16
N VAL A 328 -16.61 0.70 -0.49
CA VAL A 328 -15.50 -0.20 -0.83
C VAL A 328 -14.84 -0.77 0.43
N LYS A 329 -14.57 0.04 1.45
CA LYS A 329 -14.00 -0.43 2.72
C LYS A 329 -14.95 -1.37 3.46
N ALA A 330 -16.22 -1.03 3.54
CA ALA A 330 -17.24 -1.88 4.15
C ALA A 330 -17.41 -3.20 3.38
N TYR A 331 -17.33 -3.17 2.05
CA TYR A 331 -17.36 -4.35 1.20
C TYR A 331 -16.16 -5.26 1.44
N ARG A 332 -14.93 -4.72 1.40
CA ARG A 332 -13.70 -5.47 1.73
C ARG A 332 -13.78 -6.12 3.11
N THR A 333 -14.27 -5.38 4.10
CA THR A 333 -14.46 -5.87 5.46
C THR A 333 -15.52 -6.97 5.52
N SER A 334 -16.56 -6.90 4.69
CA SER A 334 -17.59 -7.94 4.61
C SER A 334 -17.08 -9.27 4.05
N LEU A 335 -16.05 -9.22 3.19
CA LEU A 335 -15.39 -10.38 2.55
C LEU A 335 -14.18 -10.90 3.34
N MET A 336 -13.83 -10.25 4.44
CA MET A 336 -12.60 -10.53 5.15
C MET A 336 -12.58 -11.95 5.74
N SER A 337 -11.51 -12.69 5.44
CA SER A 337 -11.26 -14.00 6.05
C SER A 337 -10.86 -13.86 7.52
N ARG A 338 -11.03 -14.94 8.30
CA ARG A 338 -10.60 -14.97 9.70
C ARG A 338 -9.09 -14.70 9.85
N TYR A 339 -8.28 -15.22 8.91
CA TYR A 339 -6.83 -14.99 8.88
C TYR A 339 -6.49 -13.52 8.69
N MET A 340 -7.16 -12.84 7.75
CA MET A 340 -6.93 -11.41 7.53
C MET A 340 -7.34 -10.58 8.74
N LEU A 341 -8.47 -10.92 9.39
CA LEU A 341 -8.89 -10.27 10.63
C LEU A 341 -7.85 -10.46 11.74
N GLN A 342 -7.28 -11.66 11.88
CA GLN A 342 -6.23 -11.94 12.86
C GLN A 342 -4.97 -11.12 12.55
N ALA A 343 -4.53 -11.09 11.29
CA ALA A 343 -3.38 -10.30 10.87
C ALA A 343 -3.56 -8.81 11.19
N LEU A 344 -4.72 -8.22 10.85
CA LEU A 344 -5.02 -6.82 11.17
C LEU A 344 -5.05 -6.55 12.68
N LYS A 345 -5.52 -7.50 13.49
CA LYS A 345 -5.46 -7.40 14.96
C LYS A 345 -4.02 -7.47 15.45
N SER A 346 -3.21 -8.38 14.93
CA SER A 346 -1.78 -8.47 15.26
C SER A 346 -1.02 -7.19 14.91
N TYR A 347 -1.35 -6.56 13.77
CA TYR A 347 -0.79 -5.26 13.41
C TYR A 347 -1.15 -4.19 14.44
N LYS A 348 -2.44 -4.04 14.76
CA LYS A 348 -2.91 -3.04 15.75
C LYS A 348 -2.36 -3.27 17.15
N ASN A 349 -2.12 -4.51 17.53
CA ASN A 349 -1.60 -4.89 18.84
C ASN A 349 -0.07 -4.79 18.91
N GLY A 350 0.62 -4.39 17.84
CA GLY A 350 2.08 -4.27 17.81
C GLY A 350 2.82 -5.59 17.87
N THR A 351 2.20 -6.71 17.48
CA THR A 351 2.80 -8.05 17.60
C THR A 351 4.10 -8.21 16.79
N TYR A 352 4.29 -7.39 15.74
CA TYR A 352 5.47 -7.44 14.88
C TYR A 352 6.46 -6.30 15.14
N ASP A 353 6.19 -5.43 16.14
CA ASP A 353 6.99 -4.21 16.35
C ASP A 353 8.45 -4.55 16.65
N ASP A 354 8.72 -5.59 17.43
CA ASP A 354 10.08 -6.05 17.75
C ASP A 354 10.86 -6.50 16.51
N GLU A 355 10.21 -7.15 15.54
CA GLU A 355 10.84 -7.56 14.29
C GLU A 355 11.06 -6.35 13.37
N ILE A 356 10.07 -5.48 13.26
CA ILE A 356 10.10 -4.28 12.42
C ILE A 356 11.17 -3.29 12.93
N ASN A 357 11.34 -3.19 14.24
CA ASN A 357 12.34 -2.33 14.86
C ASN A 357 13.79 -2.78 14.59
N LYS A 358 14.02 -4.01 14.13
CA LYS A 358 15.34 -4.48 13.69
C LYS A 358 15.70 -4.01 12.28
N LEU A 359 14.71 -3.57 11.49
CA LEU A 359 14.92 -3.05 10.13
C LEU A 359 15.57 -1.66 10.16
N SER A 360 16.20 -1.30 9.05
CA SER A 360 16.70 0.07 8.83
C SER A 360 15.55 1.08 8.93
N PRO A 361 15.82 2.35 9.29
CA PRO A 361 14.76 3.35 9.48
C PRO A 361 13.82 3.50 8.28
N LYS A 362 14.36 3.46 7.04
CA LYS A 362 13.61 3.50 5.79
C LYS A 362 12.64 2.32 5.68
N TYR A 363 13.14 1.08 5.80
CA TYR A 363 12.29 -0.11 5.69
C TYR A 363 11.31 -0.25 6.85
N ARG A 364 11.70 0.18 8.05
CA ARG A 364 10.81 0.23 9.22
C ARG A 364 9.61 1.13 8.95
N ALA A 365 9.86 2.33 8.44
CA ALA A 365 8.82 3.29 8.10
C ALA A 365 7.89 2.76 7.01
N ILE A 366 8.44 2.14 5.95
CA ILE A 366 7.68 1.48 4.88
C ILE A 366 6.80 0.34 5.41
N ARG A 367 7.32 -0.47 6.35
CA ARG A 367 6.54 -1.56 6.97
C ARG A 367 5.38 -1.03 7.79
N TYR A 368 5.62 -0.05 8.66
CA TYR A 368 4.57 0.55 9.47
C TYR A 368 3.52 1.27 8.64
N SER A 369 3.92 2.02 7.61
CA SER A 369 2.97 2.70 6.71
C SER A 369 2.12 1.70 5.93
N THR A 370 2.71 0.61 5.45
CA THR A 370 1.98 -0.46 4.75
C THR A 370 1.00 -1.20 5.67
N MET A 371 1.40 -1.50 6.92
CA MET A 371 0.50 -2.09 7.92
C MET A 371 -0.67 -1.16 8.24
N GLN A 372 -0.40 0.13 8.40
CA GLN A 372 -1.44 1.14 8.64
C GLN A 372 -2.38 1.27 7.44
N ALA A 373 -1.86 1.21 6.21
CA ALA A 373 -2.69 1.20 5.01
C ALA A 373 -3.65 0.01 4.98
N LEU A 374 -3.14 -1.21 5.28
CA LEU A 374 -3.99 -2.39 5.36
C LEU A 374 -5.08 -2.23 6.42
N VAL A 375 -4.77 -1.61 7.56
CA VAL A 375 -5.81 -1.28 8.56
C VAL A 375 -6.84 -0.30 7.99
N GLU A 376 -6.42 0.77 7.32
CA GLU A 376 -7.31 1.79 6.75
C GLU A 376 -8.14 1.27 5.55
N MET A 377 -7.62 0.30 4.79
CA MET A 377 -8.35 -0.38 3.70
C MET A 377 -9.55 -1.20 4.19
N TYR A 378 -9.49 -1.72 5.42
CA TYR A 378 -10.52 -2.56 6.04
C TYR A 378 -11.21 -1.85 7.23
N LYS A 379 -11.01 -0.54 7.36
CA LYS A 379 -11.63 0.24 8.43
C LYS A 379 -13.02 0.67 8.01
N ALA A 380 -14.03 -0.04 8.51
CA ALA A 380 -15.44 0.31 8.34
C ALA A 380 -16.19 0.14 9.68
N PRO A 381 -17.10 1.06 10.04
CA PRO A 381 -17.96 0.88 11.21
C PRO A 381 -18.97 -0.25 10.96
N LEU A 382 -19.45 -0.86 12.04
CA LEU A 382 -20.36 -2.00 11.95
C LEU A 382 -21.66 -1.66 11.21
N ALA A 383 -22.17 -0.43 11.37
CA ALA A 383 -23.37 0.03 10.68
C ALA A 383 -23.21 0.01 9.16
N ASP A 384 -22.13 0.59 8.63
CA ASP A 384 -21.83 0.60 7.20
C ASP A 384 -21.68 -0.81 6.64
N LEU A 385 -21.03 -1.70 7.39
CA LEU A 385 -20.88 -3.10 7.01
C LEU A 385 -22.23 -3.82 6.93
N GLN A 386 -23.18 -3.53 7.81
CA GLN A 386 -24.53 -4.10 7.75
C GLN A 386 -25.29 -3.59 6.53
N GLU A 387 -25.21 -2.30 6.20
CA GLU A 387 -25.87 -1.74 5.02
C GLU A 387 -25.28 -2.27 3.71
N VAL A 388 -23.96 -2.44 3.62
CA VAL A 388 -23.31 -3.05 2.45
C VAL A 388 -23.66 -4.54 2.34
N ARG A 389 -23.74 -5.28 3.45
CA ARG A 389 -24.16 -6.69 3.42
C ARG A 389 -25.56 -6.89 2.85
N LYS A 390 -26.50 -5.98 3.14
CA LYS A 390 -27.85 -6.02 2.57
C LYS A 390 -27.85 -5.89 1.04
N ASN A 391 -26.93 -5.10 0.49
CA ASN A 391 -26.87 -4.78 -0.94
C ASN A 391 -25.68 -5.47 -1.66
N ARG A 392 -25.13 -6.52 -1.05
CA ARG A 392 -23.89 -7.16 -1.52
C ARG A 392 -24.04 -7.79 -2.91
N SER A 393 -25.16 -8.46 -3.18
CA SER A 393 -25.41 -9.08 -4.48
C SER A 393 -25.41 -8.06 -5.61
N LEU A 394 -26.04 -6.90 -5.39
CA LEU A 394 -26.05 -5.78 -6.34
C LEU A 394 -24.64 -5.28 -6.64
N LEU A 395 -23.82 -5.07 -5.61
CA LEU A 395 -22.44 -4.63 -5.76
C LEU A 395 -21.58 -5.68 -6.49
N GLU A 396 -21.72 -6.95 -6.13
CA GLU A 396 -21.01 -8.05 -6.80
C GLU A 396 -21.41 -8.15 -8.28
N GLU A 397 -22.68 -7.99 -8.62
CA GLU A 397 -23.16 -8.00 -10.00
C GLU A 397 -22.53 -6.86 -10.81
N LYS A 398 -22.55 -5.63 -10.29
CA LYS A 398 -21.97 -4.45 -10.95
C LYS A 398 -20.47 -4.59 -11.13
N TRP A 399 -19.74 -4.93 -10.06
CA TRP A 399 -18.28 -5.02 -10.11
C TRP A 399 -17.74 -6.23 -10.88
N ARG A 400 -18.49 -7.32 -10.97
CA ARG A 400 -18.08 -8.49 -11.76
C ARG A 400 -17.91 -8.14 -13.24
N LYS A 401 -18.71 -7.21 -13.78
CA LYS A 401 -18.58 -6.71 -15.17
C LYS A 401 -17.22 -6.06 -15.44
N TYR A 402 -16.60 -5.53 -14.40
CA TYR A 402 -15.35 -4.78 -14.44
C TYR A 402 -14.22 -5.49 -13.67
N ASN A 403 -14.30 -6.81 -13.51
CA ASN A 403 -13.29 -7.63 -12.83
C ASN A 403 -12.94 -7.15 -11.40
N PHE A 404 -13.92 -6.60 -10.67
CA PHE A 404 -13.71 -6.03 -9.34
C PHE A 404 -12.66 -4.90 -9.29
N GLN A 405 -12.58 -4.12 -10.36
CA GLN A 405 -11.77 -2.91 -10.45
C GLN A 405 -12.66 -1.67 -10.56
N LEU A 406 -12.12 -0.54 -10.10
CA LEU A 406 -12.64 0.80 -10.38
C LEU A 406 -11.50 1.61 -10.98
N ALA A 407 -11.62 2.00 -12.25
CA ALA A 407 -10.59 2.75 -12.98
C ALA A 407 -9.18 2.14 -12.80
N GLU A 408 -9.06 0.82 -13.09
CA GLU A 408 -7.86 -0.03 -12.91
C GLU A 408 -7.39 -0.25 -11.46
N THR A 409 -8.04 0.36 -10.46
CA THR A 409 -7.71 0.12 -9.06
C THR A 409 -8.47 -1.08 -8.51
N PRO A 410 -7.80 -2.12 -7.97
CA PRO A 410 -8.47 -3.31 -7.46
C PRO A 410 -9.27 -3.02 -6.18
N LEU A 411 -10.55 -3.41 -6.18
CA LEU A 411 -11.47 -3.21 -5.06
C LEU A 411 -11.49 -4.38 -4.09
N SER A 412 -11.28 -5.61 -4.56
CA SER A 412 -11.18 -6.79 -3.71
C SER A 412 -10.24 -7.82 -4.31
N ARG A 413 -9.68 -8.68 -3.46
CA ARG A 413 -8.99 -9.89 -3.91
C ARG A 413 -10.05 -10.76 -4.61
N THR A 414 -9.92 -10.90 -5.92
CA THR A 414 -10.64 -11.93 -6.68
C THR A 414 -10.25 -13.28 -6.08
N ASN A 415 -11.24 -14.10 -5.73
CA ASN A 415 -11.00 -15.52 -5.51
C ASN A 415 -10.64 -16.19 -6.85
#